data_AF-A0A4Q4VQ06-F1
#
_entry.id   AF-A0A4Q4VQ06-F1
#
_cell.length_a   1.000
_cell.length_b   1.000
_cell.length_c   1.000
_cell.angle_alpha   90.00
_cell.angle_beta   90.00
_cell.angle_gamma   90.00
#
_symmetry.space_group_name_H-M   'P 1'
#
loop_
_entity.id
_entity.type
_entity.pdbx_description
1 polymer ?
#
loop_
_entity_poly.entity_id
_entity_poly.type
_entity_poly.pdbx_seq_one_letter_code
_entity_poly.pdbx_strand_id
1 'polypeptide(L)'
;MARAILDDESNDEAAMPSSTAVCSGHIGAKKVVINLPSQPAQASDVQAMAQDLPKRFGRVEILITGFGSALISDAVKPGDVVISHRDIGNGGSQKANSPRNLLRQAADVLQREVGTDGRWLLSGLTAGASTPTNTGNIMQGQAHDFDDNPQLHYLNTGTNIRSGGDIDISVIAVDVDIILKNLPVDSMIVLGVDDGKGLPEGNVSSRRDMENPITARVILYARELVKLSTMQYLMKTKSSIQGTETIVPPFTDPVILPFESHQYPLSGKGVFLVIPTANKEKEAILRGAFGDQAPNGADLHVITVPADSGVGEQPYNEAGSLGAHNRITNALRALHAENHQETLRLRGIGTVIVASIESYIQTDYLPRPTDYGIVVIRNATAEKTTACLSWGTTVDPAYVDRARRFGFDGDPNFGRVTVGKVLAAHVPGLDEADWQAVLGGRSRYELLKEAIERLEIPWGVE
;
A
#
# COMPACT_ATOMS: atom_id res chain seq x y z
N MET A 1 -4.89 -6.10 -25.73
CA MET A 1 -4.10 -5.80 -24.51
C MET A 1 -3.04 -4.69 -24.74
N ALA A 2 -1.98 -4.94 -25.52
CA ALA A 2 -0.75 -4.12 -25.62
C ALA A 2 -0.90 -2.58 -25.49
N ARG A 3 -1.63 -1.92 -26.41
CA ARG A 3 -1.82 -0.46 -26.41
C ARG A 3 -2.24 0.11 -25.05
N ALA A 4 -3.13 -0.57 -24.34
CA ALA A 4 -3.63 -0.16 -23.03
C ALA A 4 -2.62 -0.31 -21.88
N ILE A 5 -1.40 -0.79 -22.13
CA ILE A 5 -0.26 -0.78 -21.19
C ILE A 5 0.51 0.55 -21.30
N LEU A 6 0.51 1.22 -22.45
CA LEU A 6 1.20 2.51 -22.64
C LEU A 6 0.40 3.63 -21.96
N ASP A 7 1.08 4.58 -21.32
CA ASP A 7 0.44 5.83 -20.85
C ASP A 7 0.12 6.72 -22.06
N ASP A 8 1.08 6.86 -22.99
CA ASP A 8 0.93 7.54 -24.28
C ASP A 8 1.42 6.62 -25.42
N GLU A 9 0.65 6.49 -26.51
CA GLU A 9 1.09 5.81 -27.73
C GLU A 9 1.98 6.73 -28.59
N SER A 10 3.10 6.23 -29.12
CA SER A 10 3.95 6.99 -30.06
C SER A 10 3.73 6.53 -31.50
N ASN A 11 3.18 7.42 -32.34
CA ASN A 11 3.06 7.24 -33.79
C ASN A 11 4.43 7.41 -34.49
N ASP A 12 5.40 6.54 -34.18
CA ASP A 12 6.63 6.37 -34.95
C ASP A 12 6.33 5.59 -36.26
N GLU A 13 5.47 6.17 -37.11
CA GLU A 13 5.00 5.55 -38.37
C GLU A 13 6.16 5.14 -39.29
N ALA A 14 7.29 5.85 -39.21
CA ALA A 14 8.50 5.58 -39.99
C ALA A 14 9.21 4.25 -39.66
N ALA A 15 8.80 3.53 -38.62
CA ALA A 15 9.41 2.26 -38.20
C ALA A 15 8.43 1.08 -38.12
N MET A 16 7.13 1.29 -38.33
CA MET A 16 6.09 0.27 -38.10
C MET A 16 5.85 -0.59 -39.35
N PRO A 17 6.13 -1.91 -39.32
CA PRO A 17 5.64 -2.84 -40.34
C PRO A 17 4.10 -2.88 -40.30
N SER A 18 3.46 -3.30 -41.38
CA SER A 18 1.99 -3.36 -41.49
C SER A 18 1.30 -4.43 -40.61
N SER A 19 2.04 -5.06 -39.68
CA SER A 19 1.53 -6.02 -38.70
C SER A 19 1.09 -5.35 -37.40
N THR A 20 -0.09 -5.69 -36.90
CA THR A 20 -0.62 -5.28 -35.58
C THR A 20 0.13 -5.84 -34.37
N ALA A 21 1.22 -6.57 -34.59
CA ALA A 21 1.99 -7.33 -33.61
C ALA A 21 2.90 -6.47 -32.71
N VAL A 22 3.27 -5.25 -33.11
CA VAL A 22 4.15 -4.37 -32.32
C VAL A 22 3.46 -3.03 -32.09
N CYS A 23 3.61 -2.46 -30.90
CA CYS A 23 3.38 -1.04 -30.67
C CYS A 23 4.48 -0.44 -29.80
N SER A 24 4.64 0.89 -29.85
CA SER A 24 5.58 1.60 -28.98
C SER A 24 4.94 2.87 -28.43
N GLY A 25 5.49 3.35 -27.33
CA GLY A 25 5.01 4.53 -26.62
C GLY A 25 5.78 4.75 -25.34
N HIS A 26 5.15 5.40 -24.37
CA HIS A 26 5.77 5.71 -23.09
C HIS A 26 5.01 5.12 -21.91
N ILE A 27 5.74 4.79 -20.85
CA ILE A 27 5.19 4.53 -19.52
C ILE A 27 6.00 5.38 -18.54
N GLY A 28 5.37 6.41 -17.97
CA GLY A 28 6.09 7.53 -17.37
C GLY A 28 7.17 8.09 -18.32
N ALA A 29 8.40 8.23 -17.83
CA ALA A 29 9.52 8.77 -18.61
C ALA A 29 10.27 7.73 -19.49
N LYS A 30 9.85 6.46 -19.52
CA LYS A 30 10.54 5.41 -20.32
C LYS A 30 9.82 5.19 -21.66
N LYS A 31 10.60 5.11 -22.75
CA LYS A 31 10.12 4.53 -24.00
C LYS A 31 10.02 3.01 -23.84
N VAL A 32 8.86 2.47 -24.21
CA VAL A 32 8.53 1.06 -24.11
C VAL A 32 8.11 0.54 -25.50
N VAL A 33 8.63 -0.62 -25.87
CA VAL A 33 8.17 -1.38 -27.03
C VAL A 33 7.43 -2.60 -26.53
N ILE A 34 6.20 -2.79 -27.01
CA ILE A 34 5.40 -3.96 -26.69
C ILE A 34 5.36 -4.83 -27.94
N ASN A 35 5.94 -6.01 -27.84
CA ASN A 35 5.93 -7.01 -28.89
C ASN A 35 4.95 -8.12 -28.50
N LEU A 36 3.85 -8.22 -29.23
CA LEU A 36 2.97 -9.36 -29.22
C LEU A 36 3.53 -10.38 -30.24
N PRO A 37 4.02 -11.56 -29.84
CA PRO A 37 4.06 -12.68 -30.76
C PRO A 37 2.68 -12.90 -31.40
N SER A 38 2.64 -13.63 -32.53
CA SER A 38 1.38 -14.02 -33.18
C SER A 38 0.63 -15.05 -32.32
N GLN A 39 -0.33 -15.81 -32.88
CA GLN A 39 -0.99 -16.94 -32.20
C GLN A 39 -1.11 -18.16 -33.15
N PRO A 40 -0.80 -19.43 -32.80
CA PRO A 40 -0.18 -19.97 -31.57
C PRO A 40 1.23 -20.58 -31.78
N ALA A 41 1.98 -20.84 -30.70
CA ALA A 41 3.14 -21.76 -30.59
C ALA A 41 3.55 -21.92 -29.10
N GLN A 42 4.78 -21.61 -28.66
CA GLN A 42 5.31 -22.19 -27.41
C GLN A 42 6.15 -21.26 -26.53
N ALA A 43 6.29 -21.63 -25.26
CA ALA A 43 7.12 -20.91 -24.29
C ALA A 43 8.62 -20.96 -24.60
N SER A 44 9.08 -21.97 -25.35
CA SER A 44 10.43 -22.03 -25.91
C SER A 44 10.72 -20.86 -26.86
N ASP A 45 9.70 -20.36 -27.57
CA ASP A 45 9.85 -19.30 -28.56
C ASP A 45 9.95 -17.94 -27.86
N VAL A 46 9.13 -17.71 -26.83
CA VAL A 46 9.24 -16.54 -25.92
C VAL A 46 10.61 -16.55 -25.21
N GLN A 47 11.06 -17.72 -24.73
CA GLN A 47 12.37 -17.88 -24.14
C GLN A 47 13.50 -17.59 -25.15
N ALA A 48 13.42 -18.12 -26.37
CA ALA A 48 14.41 -17.86 -27.42
C ALA A 48 14.47 -16.37 -27.78
N MET A 49 13.31 -15.72 -27.92
CA MET A 49 13.20 -14.28 -28.16
C MET A 49 13.81 -13.46 -27.02
N ALA A 50 13.46 -13.76 -25.76
CA ALA A 50 14.03 -13.10 -24.58
C ALA A 50 15.54 -13.30 -24.45
N GLN A 51 16.08 -14.41 -24.97
CA GLN A 51 17.52 -14.67 -25.01
C GLN A 51 18.23 -14.04 -26.21
N ASP A 52 17.53 -13.63 -27.27
CA ASP A 52 18.11 -13.07 -28.49
C ASP A 52 18.04 -11.53 -28.53
N LEU A 53 16.96 -10.94 -28.00
CA LEU A 53 16.78 -9.48 -27.91
C LEU A 53 17.99 -8.75 -27.28
N PRO A 54 18.57 -9.19 -26.14
CA PRO A 54 19.75 -8.52 -25.56
C PRO A 54 21.03 -8.71 -26.38
N LYS A 55 21.11 -9.75 -27.23
CA LYS A 55 22.26 -9.97 -28.12
C LYS A 55 22.25 -9.01 -29.30
N ARG A 56 21.05 -8.71 -29.84
CA ARG A 56 20.87 -7.80 -30.98
C ARG A 56 20.89 -6.33 -30.57
N PHE A 57 20.25 -6.00 -29.45
CA PHE A 57 19.95 -4.61 -29.06
C PHE A 57 20.66 -4.16 -27.77
N GLY A 58 21.52 -5.00 -27.19
CA GLY A 58 22.38 -4.66 -26.06
C GLY A 58 21.66 -4.68 -24.72
N ARG A 59 21.78 -3.59 -23.95
CA ARG A 59 21.14 -3.48 -22.62
C ARG A 59 19.66 -3.13 -22.79
N VAL A 60 18.83 -4.16 -22.84
CA VAL A 60 17.37 -4.04 -22.87
C VAL A 60 16.79 -4.85 -21.72
N GLU A 61 15.89 -4.25 -20.95
CA GLU A 61 15.11 -4.95 -19.93
C GLU A 61 13.86 -5.56 -20.55
N ILE A 62 13.53 -6.79 -20.14
CA ILE A 62 12.42 -7.56 -20.73
C ILE A 62 11.44 -7.95 -19.62
N LEU A 63 10.25 -7.38 -19.68
CA LEU A 63 9.09 -7.83 -18.91
C LEU A 63 8.29 -8.81 -19.77
N ILE A 64 7.81 -9.90 -19.18
CA ILE A 64 6.95 -10.88 -19.87
C ILE A 64 5.63 -10.93 -19.11
N THR A 65 4.52 -10.74 -19.81
CA THR A 65 3.16 -10.79 -19.26
C THR A 65 2.34 -11.83 -20.01
N GLY A 66 1.34 -12.41 -19.35
CA GLY A 66 0.47 -13.41 -19.95
C GLY A 66 -0.42 -14.11 -18.95
N PHE A 67 -1.28 -14.99 -19.46
CA PHE A 67 -2.23 -15.75 -18.66
C PHE A 67 -1.73 -17.19 -18.44
N GLY A 68 -1.92 -17.73 -17.23
CA GLY A 68 -1.48 -19.07 -16.85
C GLY A 68 -2.65 -19.92 -16.34
N SER A 69 -2.88 -21.07 -16.97
CA SER A 69 -3.99 -21.98 -16.67
C SER A 69 -3.67 -23.10 -15.68
N ALA A 70 -2.39 -23.26 -15.30
CA ALA A 70 -1.90 -24.44 -14.58
C ALA A 70 -0.85 -24.13 -13.50
N LEU A 71 -1.17 -23.22 -12.57
CA LEU A 71 -0.37 -23.01 -11.37
C LEU A 71 -0.76 -24.05 -10.31
N ILE A 72 0.16 -24.97 -9.99
CA ILE A 72 -0.07 -26.10 -9.11
C ILE A 72 0.09 -25.67 -7.64
N SER A 73 -0.84 -24.84 -7.15
CA SER A 73 -0.91 -24.37 -5.77
C SER A 73 -2.33 -23.98 -5.41
N ASP A 74 -2.91 -24.65 -4.41
CA ASP A 74 -4.27 -24.37 -3.90
C ASP A 74 -4.43 -22.96 -3.32
N ALA A 75 -3.33 -22.23 -3.14
CA ALA A 75 -3.31 -20.84 -2.68
C ALA A 75 -3.52 -19.79 -3.79
N VAL A 76 -3.40 -20.15 -5.08
CA VAL A 76 -3.57 -19.19 -6.19
C VAL A 76 -4.94 -19.37 -6.83
N LYS A 77 -5.76 -18.31 -6.82
CA LYS A 77 -7.15 -18.32 -7.33
C LYS A 77 -7.23 -17.76 -8.76
N PRO A 78 -8.28 -18.12 -9.53
CA PRO A 78 -8.57 -17.45 -10.80
C PRO A 78 -8.76 -15.94 -10.61
N GLY A 79 -8.00 -15.14 -11.35
CA GLY A 79 -8.03 -13.67 -11.28
C GLY A 79 -6.97 -13.02 -10.38
N ASP A 80 -6.18 -13.83 -9.68
CA ASP A 80 -4.91 -13.41 -9.03
C ASP A 80 -3.84 -13.07 -10.08
N VAL A 81 -2.76 -12.41 -9.63
CA VAL A 81 -1.58 -12.09 -10.46
C VAL A 81 -0.34 -12.68 -9.81
N VAL A 82 0.60 -13.19 -10.62
CA VAL A 82 1.80 -13.88 -10.12
C VAL A 82 3.07 -13.27 -10.74
N ILE A 83 4.01 -12.88 -9.88
CA ILE A 83 5.34 -12.40 -10.25
C ILE A 83 6.36 -13.50 -9.94
N SER A 84 7.27 -13.76 -10.88
CA SER A 84 8.36 -14.74 -10.76
C SER A 84 9.71 -14.08 -10.97
N HIS A 85 10.65 -14.30 -10.03
CA HIS A 85 11.95 -13.61 -10.00
C HIS A 85 13.06 -14.36 -10.76
N ARG A 86 12.72 -15.36 -11.61
CA ARG A 86 13.71 -16.15 -12.35
C ARG A 86 14.10 -15.52 -13.69
N ASP A 87 15.39 -15.21 -13.84
CA ASP A 87 16.00 -14.86 -15.13
C ASP A 87 15.91 -16.06 -16.12
N ILE A 88 15.26 -15.87 -17.27
CA ILE A 88 15.04 -16.94 -18.26
C ILE A 88 16.33 -17.29 -19.01
N GLY A 89 17.10 -18.22 -18.46
CA GLY A 89 18.22 -18.87 -19.15
C GLY A 89 19.41 -19.25 -18.26
N ASN A 90 19.52 -18.69 -17.05
CA ASN A 90 20.68 -18.94 -16.18
C ASN A 90 20.45 -20.11 -15.23
N GLY A 91 20.68 -21.33 -15.73
CA GLY A 91 20.84 -22.54 -14.91
C GLY A 91 22.20 -22.65 -14.18
N GLY A 92 22.99 -21.57 -14.15
CA GLY A 92 24.34 -21.53 -13.59
C GLY A 92 24.56 -20.34 -12.66
N SER A 93 25.48 -20.51 -11.71
CA SER A 93 25.84 -19.54 -10.67
C SER A 93 25.99 -18.10 -11.19
N GLN A 94 25.06 -17.21 -10.82
CA GLN A 94 25.22 -15.77 -11.05
C GLN A 94 26.39 -15.25 -10.22
N LYS A 95 27.47 -14.81 -10.89
CA LYS A 95 28.48 -13.94 -10.26
C LYS A 95 27.78 -12.64 -9.87
N ALA A 96 27.95 -12.20 -8.63
CA ALA A 96 27.18 -11.11 -8.00
C ALA A 96 27.39 -9.69 -8.58
N ASN A 97 28.03 -9.56 -9.75
CA ASN A 97 28.47 -8.29 -10.34
C ASN A 97 27.83 -8.01 -11.73
N SER A 98 26.70 -8.64 -12.07
CA SER A 98 25.88 -8.14 -13.19
C SER A 98 25.31 -6.75 -12.86
N PRO A 99 25.08 -5.87 -13.86
CA PRO A 99 24.30 -4.66 -13.66
C PRO A 99 22.94 -4.96 -13.03
N ARG A 100 22.44 -4.07 -12.15
CA ARG A 100 21.14 -4.25 -11.49
C ARG A 100 20.03 -4.38 -12.54
N ASN A 101 19.32 -5.50 -12.52
CA ASN A 101 18.04 -5.66 -13.20
C ASN A 101 16.99 -4.83 -12.45
N LEU A 102 16.54 -3.73 -13.05
CA LEU A 102 15.70 -2.71 -12.45
C LEU A 102 14.25 -3.18 -12.34
N LEU A 103 13.77 -4.00 -13.29
CA LEU A 103 12.49 -4.71 -13.17
C LEU A 103 12.47 -5.65 -11.96
N ARG A 104 13.56 -6.37 -11.71
CA ARG A 104 13.69 -7.23 -10.52
C ARG A 104 13.72 -6.38 -9.24
N GLN A 105 14.50 -5.30 -9.22
CA GLN A 105 14.49 -4.36 -8.10
C GLN A 105 13.10 -3.73 -7.87
N ALA A 106 12.34 -3.42 -8.93
CA ALA A 106 10.97 -2.93 -8.85
C ALA A 106 10.01 -3.98 -8.26
N ALA A 107 10.13 -5.25 -8.65
CA ALA A 107 9.36 -6.34 -8.04
C ALA A 107 9.70 -6.53 -6.55
N ASP A 108 10.99 -6.52 -6.20
CA ASP A 108 11.51 -6.64 -4.83
C ASP A 108 11.13 -5.43 -3.94
N VAL A 109 10.72 -4.29 -4.54
CA VAL A 109 10.18 -3.11 -3.85
C VAL A 109 8.67 -3.22 -3.72
N LEU A 110 7.96 -3.46 -4.82
CA LEU A 110 6.50 -3.63 -4.85
C LEU A 110 6.05 -4.67 -3.80
N GLN A 111 6.78 -5.77 -3.67
CA GLN A 111 6.52 -6.83 -2.68
C GLN A 111 6.50 -6.32 -1.23
N ARG A 112 7.39 -5.37 -0.90
CA ARG A 112 7.49 -4.78 0.44
C ARG A 112 6.46 -3.67 0.65
N GLU A 113 6.05 -2.97 -0.40
CA GLU A 113 4.96 -1.98 -0.33
C GLU A 113 3.59 -2.64 -0.14
N VAL A 114 3.30 -3.73 -0.86
CA VAL A 114 2.00 -4.42 -0.75
C VAL A 114 1.95 -5.34 0.47
N GLY A 115 3.00 -6.13 0.74
CA GLY A 115 3.00 -7.17 1.78
C GLY A 115 2.61 -8.55 1.27
N THR A 116 2.49 -9.54 2.17
CA THR A 116 2.35 -10.96 1.80
C THR A 116 0.94 -11.38 1.38
N ASP A 117 -0.08 -10.57 1.64
CA ASP A 117 -1.45 -10.77 1.17
C ASP A 117 -1.70 -10.16 -0.22
N GLY A 118 -0.74 -9.37 -0.73
CA GLY A 118 -0.72 -8.91 -2.13
C GLY A 118 -1.89 -8.03 -2.56
N ARG A 119 -2.63 -7.42 -1.61
CA ARG A 119 -3.89 -6.71 -1.85
C ARG A 119 -3.73 -5.32 -2.47
N TRP A 120 -3.13 -5.22 -3.66
CA TRP A 120 -3.13 -3.94 -4.37
C TRP A 120 -3.17 -4.02 -5.90
N LEU A 121 -4.39 -3.92 -6.44
CA LEU A 121 -4.76 -2.85 -7.38
C LEU A 121 -6.28 -2.82 -7.58
N LEU A 122 -7.01 -2.36 -6.56
CA LEU A 122 -8.44 -2.01 -6.70
C LEU A 122 -8.57 -0.71 -7.50
N SER A 123 -8.45 -0.84 -8.83
CA SER A 123 -8.85 0.19 -9.78
C SER A 123 -10.32 0.58 -9.56
N GLY A 124 -10.66 1.86 -9.77
CA GLY A 124 -12.02 2.41 -9.57
C GLY A 124 -13.15 1.82 -10.43
N LEU A 125 -12.92 0.71 -11.14
CA LEU A 125 -13.94 -0.09 -11.83
C LEU A 125 -15.05 -0.57 -10.87
N THR A 126 -14.73 -0.88 -9.61
CA THR A 126 -15.74 -1.23 -8.59
C THR A 126 -16.44 -0.01 -7.99
N ALA A 127 -15.78 1.15 -7.94
CA ALA A 127 -16.33 2.38 -7.38
C ALA A 127 -17.50 2.99 -8.20
N GLY A 128 -17.67 2.57 -9.46
CA GLY A 128 -18.79 2.99 -10.30
C GLY A 128 -20.12 2.28 -10.02
N ALA A 129 -20.12 1.18 -9.27
CA ALA A 129 -21.30 0.29 -9.16
C ALA A 129 -22.32 0.71 -8.08
N SER A 130 -22.00 1.67 -7.20
CA SER A 130 -22.81 2.01 -6.02
C SER A 130 -23.37 3.45 -6.04
N THR A 131 -24.17 3.77 -7.06
CA THR A 131 -25.14 4.89 -6.97
C THR A 131 -26.56 4.34 -7.13
N PRO A 132 -27.44 4.45 -6.11
CA PRO A 132 -28.77 3.85 -6.15
C PRO A 132 -29.78 4.71 -6.92
N THR A 133 -29.75 4.66 -8.25
CA THR A 133 -30.83 5.19 -9.10
C THR A 133 -32.00 4.21 -9.14
N ASN A 134 -33.06 4.52 -8.39
CA ASN A 134 -34.27 3.72 -8.29
C ASN A 134 -34.94 3.47 -9.66
N THR A 135 -34.84 2.26 -10.21
CA THR A 135 -35.86 1.70 -11.13
C THR A 135 -35.87 0.18 -11.02
N GLY A 136 -37.07 -0.42 -10.99
CA GLY A 136 -37.27 -1.76 -10.41
C GLY A 136 -36.91 -2.96 -11.31
N ASN A 137 -36.72 -4.10 -10.62
CA ASN A 137 -36.88 -5.49 -11.05
C ASN A 137 -36.68 -5.85 -12.53
N ILE A 138 -35.69 -6.71 -12.82
CA ILE A 138 -35.87 -8.03 -13.47
C ILE A 138 -34.55 -8.83 -13.47
N MET A 139 -34.62 -10.16 -13.52
CA MET A 139 -33.50 -11.13 -13.63
C MET A 139 -32.51 -11.20 -12.45
N GLN A 140 -32.83 -12.06 -11.47
CA GLN A 140 -31.79 -12.73 -10.69
C GLN A 140 -31.08 -13.77 -11.57
N GLY A 141 -29.93 -13.41 -12.14
CA GLY A 141 -28.94 -14.38 -12.62
C GLY A 141 -28.02 -14.82 -11.47
N GLN A 142 -27.57 -16.06 -11.47
CA GLN A 142 -26.62 -16.55 -10.45
C GLN A 142 -25.26 -15.88 -10.63
N ALA A 143 -24.94 -14.91 -9.77
CA ALA A 143 -23.56 -14.54 -9.53
C ALA A 143 -22.86 -15.75 -8.90
N HIS A 144 -21.83 -16.29 -9.56
CA HIS A 144 -20.93 -17.24 -8.93
C HIS A 144 -20.03 -16.50 -7.95
N ASP A 145 -19.75 -17.11 -6.79
CA ASP A 145 -18.77 -16.61 -5.83
C ASP A 145 -17.38 -16.48 -6.47
N PHE A 146 -17.05 -15.27 -6.90
CA PHE A 146 -15.67 -14.83 -7.10
C PHE A 146 -15.28 -13.97 -5.91
N ASP A 147 -14.15 -14.29 -5.30
CA ASP A 147 -13.55 -13.49 -4.25
C ASP A 147 -13.08 -12.17 -4.87
N ASP A 148 -13.78 -11.06 -4.59
CA ASP A 148 -13.55 -9.74 -5.21
C ASP A 148 -12.13 -9.17 -4.98
N ASN A 149 -11.35 -9.81 -4.11
CA ASN A 149 -10.02 -9.42 -3.67
C ASN A 149 -8.93 -10.29 -4.32
N PRO A 150 -8.45 -9.97 -5.55
CA PRO A 150 -7.29 -10.64 -6.13
C PRO A 150 -6.04 -10.42 -5.30
N GLN A 151 -5.19 -11.44 -5.25
CA GLN A 151 -3.91 -11.41 -4.54
C GLN A 151 -2.73 -11.38 -5.53
N LEU A 152 -1.66 -10.73 -5.12
CA LEU A 152 -0.38 -10.70 -5.82
C LEU A 152 0.59 -11.72 -5.21
N HIS A 153 0.85 -12.81 -5.93
CA HIS A 153 1.70 -13.89 -5.46
C HIS A 153 3.13 -13.75 -5.98
N TYR A 154 4.10 -13.85 -5.08
CA TYR A 154 5.52 -13.82 -5.39
C TYR A 154 6.08 -15.25 -5.36
N LEU A 155 5.94 -15.96 -6.47
CA LEU A 155 6.25 -17.38 -6.55
C LEU A 155 7.47 -17.64 -7.43
N ASN A 156 8.41 -18.42 -6.90
CA ASN A 156 9.40 -19.11 -7.71
C ASN A 156 8.73 -20.24 -8.52
N THR A 157 7.95 -19.86 -9.53
CA THR A 157 7.54 -20.79 -10.59
C THR A 157 8.82 -21.39 -11.17
N GLY A 158 9.01 -22.70 -10.96
CA GLY A 158 10.20 -23.37 -11.46
C GLY A 158 10.27 -23.26 -12.98
N THR A 159 11.44 -23.56 -13.57
CA THR A 159 11.61 -23.69 -15.04
C THR A 159 10.79 -24.84 -15.66
N ASN A 160 9.86 -25.41 -14.91
CA ASN A 160 8.81 -26.28 -15.38
C ASN A 160 7.65 -25.47 -16.00
N ILE A 161 7.93 -24.78 -17.10
CA ILE A 161 6.94 -24.73 -18.19
C ILE A 161 7.02 -26.09 -18.91
N ARG A 162 6.73 -27.17 -18.16
CA ARG A 162 6.86 -28.56 -18.59
C ARG A 162 5.49 -29.06 -19.02
N SER A 163 5.25 -29.04 -20.32
CA SER A 163 4.64 -30.16 -21.06
C SER A 163 3.50 -30.90 -20.32
N GLY A 164 2.47 -30.16 -19.88
CA GLY A 164 1.42 -30.66 -18.99
C GLY A 164 0.06 -29.97 -19.16
N GLY A 165 -0.10 -29.21 -20.24
CA GLY A 165 -1.30 -28.46 -20.60
C GLY A 165 -0.96 -27.51 -21.75
N ASP A 166 -1.86 -27.36 -22.72
CA ASP A 166 -1.59 -26.61 -23.95
C ASP A 166 -1.58 -25.09 -23.68
N ILE A 167 -0.39 -24.50 -23.78
CA ILE A 167 -0.17 -23.04 -23.79
C ILE A 167 0.25 -22.65 -25.21
N ASP A 168 -0.69 -22.09 -25.95
CA ASP A 168 -0.63 -21.77 -27.37
C ASP A 168 -0.12 -20.32 -27.60
N ILE A 169 1.22 -20.11 -27.70
CA ILE A 169 1.91 -18.77 -27.72
C ILE A 169 2.10 -18.17 -29.13
N SER A 170 3.31 -18.06 -29.78
CA SER A 170 3.52 -18.10 -31.28
C SER A 170 4.84 -17.55 -31.87
N VAL A 171 4.96 -17.89 -33.16
CA VAL A 171 5.62 -17.30 -34.32
C VAL A 171 5.76 -15.76 -34.31
N ILE A 172 6.89 -15.38 -34.88
CA ILE A 172 7.55 -14.09 -34.83
C ILE A 172 7.05 -13.16 -35.95
N ALA A 173 6.77 -11.89 -35.61
CA ALA A 173 6.75 -10.82 -36.59
C ALA A 173 8.19 -10.59 -37.10
N VAL A 174 8.44 -10.77 -38.40
CA VAL A 174 9.81 -10.90 -38.95
C VAL A 174 10.60 -9.57 -38.96
N ASP A 175 9.94 -8.45 -38.65
CA ASP A 175 10.40 -7.09 -38.98
C ASP A 175 10.51 -6.14 -37.76
N VAL A 176 10.54 -6.70 -36.54
CA VAL A 176 10.83 -5.93 -35.29
C VAL A 176 12.26 -5.34 -35.30
N ASP A 177 13.11 -5.86 -36.18
CA ASP A 177 14.53 -5.52 -36.33
C ASP A 177 14.75 -4.07 -36.80
N ILE A 178 13.73 -3.36 -37.29
CA ILE A 178 13.80 -1.92 -37.64
C ILE A 178 13.51 -1.04 -36.41
N ILE A 179 12.41 -1.33 -35.69
CA ILE A 179 11.97 -0.59 -34.49
C ILE A 179 13.06 -0.61 -33.41
N LEU A 180 13.66 -1.79 -33.18
CA LEU A 180 14.58 -1.99 -32.06
C LEU A 180 16.00 -1.44 -32.30
N LYS A 181 16.41 -1.21 -33.56
CA LYS A 181 17.73 -0.63 -33.88
C LYS A 181 17.88 0.83 -33.46
N ASN A 182 16.76 1.55 -33.32
CA ASN A 182 16.74 2.97 -32.95
C ASN A 182 16.32 3.21 -31.49
N LEU A 183 16.33 2.17 -30.64
CA LEU A 183 15.98 2.34 -29.23
C LEU A 183 17.10 3.02 -28.42
N PRO A 184 16.75 3.99 -27.56
CA PRO A 184 17.63 4.44 -26.49
C PRO A 184 18.12 3.26 -25.64
N VAL A 185 19.36 3.35 -25.15
CA VAL A 185 20.05 2.36 -24.27
C VAL A 185 19.31 2.09 -22.94
N ASP A 186 18.27 2.88 -22.66
CA ASP A 186 17.43 2.85 -21.48
C ASP A 186 16.04 2.21 -21.72
N SER A 187 15.75 1.70 -22.91
CA SER A 187 14.42 1.22 -23.31
C SER A 187 14.04 -0.13 -22.71
N MET A 188 12.73 -0.35 -22.53
CA MET A 188 12.18 -1.61 -22.04
C MET A 188 11.32 -2.30 -23.11
N ILE A 189 11.40 -3.62 -23.19
CA ILE A 189 10.50 -4.46 -23.99
C ILE A 189 9.50 -5.16 -23.06
N VAL A 190 8.22 -5.09 -23.41
CA VAL A 190 7.18 -5.95 -22.82
C VAL A 190 6.77 -6.99 -23.85
N LEU A 191 6.94 -8.27 -23.53
CA LEU A 191 6.43 -9.39 -24.32
C LEU A 191 5.05 -9.76 -23.77
N GLY A 192 3.99 -9.46 -24.52
CA GLY A 192 2.62 -9.76 -24.13
C GLY A 192 2.15 -11.08 -24.73
N VAL A 193 1.90 -12.08 -23.90
CA VAL A 193 1.29 -13.36 -24.29
C VAL A 193 -0.22 -13.27 -24.14
N ASP A 194 -0.89 -13.20 -25.28
CA ASP A 194 -2.34 -13.27 -25.44
C ASP A 194 -2.73 -14.74 -25.78
N ASP A 195 -3.88 -15.26 -25.35
CA ASP A 195 -4.05 -16.71 -25.03
C ASP A 195 -4.24 -17.69 -26.23
N GLY A 196 -4.25 -17.16 -27.44
CA GLY A 196 -4.34 -17.92 -28.70
C GLY A 196 -5.75 -18.37 -29.07
N LYS A 197 -6.75 -18.21 -28.19
CA LYS A 197 -8.04 -18.87 -28.35
C LYS A 197 -9.15 -17.86 -28.60
N GLY A 198 -9.41 -17.65 -29.89
CA GLY A 198 -10.77 -17.46 -30.36
C GLY A 198 -11.61 -18.65 -29.91
N LEU A 199 -12.21 -18.54 -28.72
CA LEU A 199 -12.89 -19.63 -28.04
C LEU A 199 -14.09 -20.15 -28.86
N PRO A 200 -14.39 -21.45 -28.81
CA PRO A 200 -15.51 -22.04 -29.55
C PRO A 200 -16.84 -21.38 -29.15
N GLU A 201 -17.79 -21.32 -30.09
CA GLU A 201 -18.97 -20.43 -30.09
C GLU A 201 -20.02 -20.66 -28.97
N GLY A 202 -19.71 -21.45 -27.93
CA GLY A 202 -20.58 -21.73 -26.80
C GLY A 202 -20.53 -20.65 -25.71
N ASN A 203 -21.66 -20.00 -25.46
CA ASN A 203 -21.96 -19.12 -24.32
C ASN A 203 -21.00 -17.93 -24.14
N VAL A 204 -21.08 -17.01 -25.11
CA VAL A 204 -20.26 -15.79 -25.25
C VAL A 204 -20.51 -14.72 -24.16
N SER A 205 -21.65 -14.75 -23.44
CA SER A 205 -22.06 -13.64 -22.58
C SER A 205 -21.29 -13.51 -21.26
N SER A 206 -20.96 -14.60 -20.56
CA SER A 206 -20.37 -14.52 -19.22
C SER A 206 -18.83 -14.42 -19.18
N ARG A 207 -18.14 -14.76 -20.28
CA ARG A 207 -16.66 -14.79 -20.30
C ARG A 207 -16.01 -13.44 -20.61
N ARG A 208 -16.59 -12.64 -21.52
CA ARG A 208 -16.08 -11.30 -21.87
C ARG A 208 -16.01 -10.37 -20.64
N ASP A 209 -16.96 -10.53 -19.73
CA ASP A 209 -17.03 -9.77 -18.48
C ASP A 209 -15.96 -10.20 -17.46
N MET A 210 -15.42 -11.44 -17.57
CA MET A 210 -14.30 -11.94 -16.76
C MET A 210 -12.93 -11.58 -17.37
N GLU A 211 -12.80 -11.62 -18.70
CA GLU A 211 -11.54 -11.37 -19.41
C GLU A 211 -11.07 -9.92 -19.22
N ASN A 212 -12.00 -8.95 -19.20
CA ASN A 212 -11.72 -7.53 -19.04
C ASN A 212 -11.02 -7.18 -17.70
N PRO A 213 -11.56 -7.50 -16.50
CA PRO A 213 -10.91 -7.18 -15.22
C PRO A 213 -9.58 -7.89 -15.00
N ILE A 214 -9.41 -9.15 -15.45
CA ILE A 214 -8.13 -9.86 -15.31
C ILE A 214 -7.07 -9.23 -16.23
N THR A 215 -7.42 -8.92 -17.48
CA THR A 215 -6.56 -8.20 -18.41
C THR A 215 -6.16 -6.82 -17.85
N ALA A 216 -7.11 -6.08 -17.27
CA ALA A 216 -6.85 -4.79 -16.63
C ALA A 216 -5.88 -4.89 -15.45
N ARG A 217 -5.99 -5.92 -14.60
CA ARG A 217 -5.04 -6.17 -13.50
C ARG A 217 -3.62 -6.39 -14.01
N VAL A 218 -3.42 -7.27 -15.00
CA VAL A 218 -2.09 -7.53 -15.59
C VAL A 218 -1.51 -6.28 -16.28
N ILE A 219 -2.35 -5.50 -16.96
CA ILE A 219 -1.97 -4.18 -17.53
C ILE A 219 -1.45 -3.23 -16.44
N LEU A 220 -2.16 -3.11 -15.31
CA LEU A 220 -1.81 -2.19 -14.23
C LEU A 220 -0.51 -2.61 -13.53
N TYR A 221 -0.33 -3.89 -13.20
CA TYR A 221 0.93 -4.37 -12.62
C TYR A 221 2.11 -4.23 -13.58
N ALA A 222 1.91 -4.45 -14.89
CA ALA A 222 2.97 -4.24 -15.88
C ALA A 222 3.41 -2.78 -15.94
N ARG A 223 2.44 -1.85 -16.07
CA ARG A 223 2.67 -0.40 -15.97
C ARG A 223 3.42 -0.03 -14.70
N GLU A 224 3.04 -0.61 -13.56
CA GLU A 224 3.58 -0.23 -12.27
C GLU A 224 5.02 -0.72 -12.06
N LEU A 225 5.34 -1.96 -12.48
CA LEU A 225 6.72 -2.46 -12.49
C LEU A 225 7.63 -1.63 -13.40
N VAL A 226 7.14 -1.19 -14.57
CA VAL A 226 7.90 -0.26 -15.43
C VAL A 226 8.09 1.09 -14.72
N LYS A 227 7.04 1.66 -14.11
CA LYS A 227 7.14 2.95 -13.39
C LYS A 227 8.13 2.88 -12.24
N LEU A 228 8.08 1.83 -11.41
CA LEU A 228 9.04 1.62 -10.32
C LEU A 228 10.48 1.43 -10.81
N SER A 229 10.73 0.82 -11.98
CA SER A 229 12.10 0.69 -12.52
C SER A 229 12.71 2.05 -12.91
N THR A 230 11.88 3.07 -13.15
CA THR A 230 12.31 4.47 -13.34
C THR A 230 12.61 5.19 -12.02
N MET A 231 11.99 4.78 -10.91
CA MET A 231 12.07 5.44 -9.61
C MET A 231 13.37 5.14 -8.84
N GLN A 232 14.48 4.97 -9.56
CA GLN A 232 15.82 4.78 -8.97
C GLN A 232 16.24 5.91 -8.03
N TYR A 233 15.70 7.12 -8.21
CA TYR A 233 15.92 8.26 -7.31
C TYR A 233 15.32 8.06 -5.92
N LEU A 234 14.33 7.17 -5.76
CA LEU A 234 13.80 6.74 -4.46
C LEU A 234 14.62 5.60 -3.84
N MET A 235 15.42 4.87 -4.64
CA MET A 235 16.19 3.70 -4.20
C MET A 235 17.47 4.10 -3.44
N LYS A 236 17.28 4.68 -2.26
CA LYS A 236 18.33 5.30 -1.45
C LYS A 236 18.88 4.32 -0.39
N THR A 237 20.11 4.55 0.08
CA THR A 237 20.69 3.86 1.24
C THR A 237 20.35 4.58 2.54
N LYS A 238 20.35 3.87 3.68
CA LYS A 238 20.15 4.47 5.03
C LYS A 238 21.11 5.63 5.31
N SER A 239 22.36 5.54 4.85
CA SER A 239 23.37 6.60 4.96
C SER A 239 23.13 7.80 4.04
N SER A 240 22.49 7.62 2.87
CA SER A 240 22.22 8.70 1.91
C SER A 240 20.92 9.49 2.18
N ILE A 241 20.19 9.14 3.24
CA ILE A 241 18.98 9.84 3.70
C ILE A 241 19.10 10.31 5.16
N GLN A 242 20.26 10.10 5.78
CA GLN A 242 20.46 10.46 7.18
C GLN A 242 20.49 11.98 7.32
N GLY A 243 19.53 12.54 8.06
CA GLY A 243 19.40 14.00 8.21
C GLY A 243 18.97 14.74 6.94
N THR A 244 18.30 14.10 5.97
CA THR A 244 17.79 14.78 4.77
C THR A 244 16.42 15.43 4.95
N GLU A 245 15.76 15.20 6.09
CA GLU A 245 14.49 15.84 6.44
C GLU A 245 14.64 16.74 7.68
N THR A 246 13.78 17.73 7.79
CA THR A 246 13.81 18.72 8.87
C THR A 246 12.77 18.37 9.92
N ILE A 247 13.13 18.52 11.20
CA ILE A 247 12.17 18.48 12.30
C ILE A 247 11.59 19.89 12.50
N VAL A 248 10.27 19.99 12.43
CA VAL A 248 9.50 21.25 12.40
C VAL A 248 8.52 21.31 13.58
N PRO A 249 8.18 22.50 14.08
CA PRO A 249 7.20 22.63 15.16
C PRO A 249 5.78 22.19 14.72
N PRO A 250 4.85 22.02 15.68
CA PRO A 250 3.41 22.05 15.41
C PRO A 250 3.02 23.21 14.50
N PHE A 251 2.11 22.97 13.55
CA PHE A 251 1.63 23.99 12.62
C PHE A 251 0.33 24.68 13.07
N THR A 252 -0.43 24.05 13.97
CA THR A 252 -1.66 24.55 14.59
C THR A 252 -1.90 23.83 15.92
N ASP A 253 -2.77 24.39 16.77
CA ASP A 253 -3.43 23.62 17.82
C ASP A 253 -4.48 22.68 17.19
N PRO A 254 -4.61 21.42 17.64
CA PRO A 254 -5.50 20.45 17.02
C PRO A 254 -6.97 20.67 17.39
N VAL A 255 -7.86 20.67 16.39
CA VAL A 255 -9.31 20.73 16.60
C VAL A 255 -9.84 19.32 16.88
N ILE A 256 -10.41 19.10 18.06
CA ILE A 256 -11.01 17.83 18.48
C ILE A 256 -12.54 17.94 18.47
N LEU A 257 -13.20 16.94 17.88
CA LEU A 257 -14.67 16.84 17.88
C LEU A 257 -15.21 16.60 19.31
N PRO A 258 -16.42 17.09 19.63
CA PRO A 258 -17.03 16.85 20.93
C PRO A 258 -17.40 15.38 21.11
N PHE A 259 -16.96 14.79 22.22
CA PHE A 259 -17.27 13.41 22.61
C PHE A 259 -18.70 13.27 23.14
N GLU A 260 -19.28 12.09 22.95
CA GLU A 260 -20.51 11.67 23.62
C GLU A 260 -20.31 11.66 25.16
N SER A 261 -21.36 11.99 25.92
CA SER A 261 -21.36 11.84 27.39
C SER A 261 -21.67 10.40 27.77
N HIS A 262 -20.83 9.78 28.60
CA HIS A 262 -21.01 8.40 29.06
C HIS A 262 -21.36 8.35 30.55
N GLN A 263 -22.35 7.54 30.92
CA GLN A 263 -22.67 7.24 32.32
C GLN A 263 -22.07 5.89 32.72
N TYR A 264 -21.38 5.85 33.85
CA TYR A 264 -20.69 4.67 34.37
C TYR A 264 -20.96 4.49 35.88
N PRO A 265 -20.83 3.26 36.45
CA PRO A 265 -21.02 2.97 37.87
C PRO A 265 -19.83 3.44 38.72
N LEU A 266 -19.56 4.74 38.70
CA LEU A 266 -18.45 5.38 39.41
C LEU A 266 -18.70 5.35 40.93
N SER A 267 -17.70 4.90 41.69
CA SER A 267 -17.81 4.70 43.14
C SER A 267 -16.46 4.70 43.85
N GLY A 268 -15.82 5.87 44.01
CA GLY A 268 -14.62 6.00 44.83
C GLY A 268 -13.66 7.08 44.35
N LYS A 269 -12.35 6.78 44.40
CA LYS A 269 -11.25 7.69 44.03
C LYS A 269 -10.24 7.09 43.04
N GLY A 270 -10.42 5.83 42.62
CA GLY A 270 -9.54 5.23 41.62
C GLY A 270 -9.66 5.93 40.26
N VAL A 271 -8.55 6.03 39.53
CA VAL A 271 -8.50 6.56 38.16
C VAL A 271 -8.33 5.38 37.21
N PHE A 272 -9.25 5.23 36.26
CA PHE A 272 -9.21 4.19 35.24
C PHE A 272 -8.71 4.79 33.93
N LEU A 273 -7.47 4.47 33.55
CA LEU A 273 -6.85 4.88 32.30
C LEU A 273 -7.06 3.81 31.23
N VAL A 274 -7.67 4.19 30.12
CA VAL A 274 -7.80 3.34 28.92
C VAL A 274 -6.89 3.86 27.81
N ILE A 275 -6.02 2.99 27.31
CA ILE A 275 -5.14 3.28 26.18
C ILE A 275 -5.68 2.53 24.94
N PRO A 276 -6.18 3.21 23.90
CA PRO A 276 -7.00 2.58 22.87
C PRO A 276 -6.15 2.09 21.67
N THR A 277 -5.06 1.36 21.92
CA THR A 277 -4.08 0.99 20.88
C THR A 277 -3.59 -0.46 20.97
N ALA A 278 -3.01 -0.97 19.88
CA ALA A 278 -2.22 -2.20 19.84
C ALA A 278 -0.70 -1.94 19.76
N ASN A 279 -0.28 -0.67 19.61
CA ASN A 279 1.13 -0.29 19.48
C ASN A 279 1.78 -0.15 20.87
N LYS A 280 2.70 -1.06 21.20
CA LYS A 280 3.34 -1.15 22.52
C LYS A 280 4.20 0.06 22.90
N GLU A 281 4.80 0.75 21.94
CA GLU A 281 5.57 1.97 22.22
C GLU A 281 4.63 3.13 22.58
N LYS A 282 3.52 3.31 21.84
CA LYS A 282 2.47 4.28 22.20
C LYS A 282 1.85 3.98 23.56
N GLU A 283 1.63 2.69 23.87
CA GLU A 283 1.20 2.23 25.19
C GLU A 283 2.22 2.58 26.29
N ALA A 284 3.50 2.25 26.09
CA ALA A 284 4.57 2.52 27.06
C ALA A 284 4.75 4.03 27.32
N ILE A 285 4.72 4.86 26.27
CA ILE A 285 4.82 6.32 26.37
C ILE A 285 3.68 6.89 27.23
N LEU A 286 2.43 6.53 26.92
CA LEU A 286 1.26 7.01 27.67
C LEU A 286 1.29 6.49 29.12
N ARG A 287 1.61 5.21 29.32
CA ARG A 287 1.70 4.59 30.65
C ARG A 287 2.80 5.21 31.51
N GLY A 288 3.91 5.60 30.90
CA GLY A 288 4.98 6.36 31.54
C GLY A 288 4.53 7.76 31.95
N ALA A 289 4.02 8.55 31.00
CA ALA A 289 3.58 9.92 31.26
C ALA A 289 2.48 10.02 32.33
N PHE A 290 1.50 9.12 32.33
CA PHE A 290 0.48 9.05 33.38
C PHE A 290 1.02 8.58 34.74
N GLY A 291 2.12 7.83 34.78
CA GLY A 291 2.82 7.51 36.02
C GLY A 291 3.64 8.69 36.56
N ASP A 292 4.39 9.35 35.69
CA ASP A 292 5.27 10.48 36.02
C ASP A 292 4.49 11.74 36.45
N GLN A 293 3.28 11.94 35.89
CA GLN A 293 2.41 13.09 36.18
C GLN A 293 1.26 12.78 37.16
N ALA A 294 1.25 11.60 37.80
CA ALA A 294 0.17 11.21 38.72
C ALA A 294 0.11 12.13 39.96
N PRO A 295 -1.08 12.63 40.37
CA PRO A 295 -1.26 13.30 41.65
C PRO A 295 -0.86 12.37 42.81
N ASN A 296 -0.23 12.93 43.84
CA ASN A 296 0.24 12.16 45.00
C ASN A 296 -0.88 11.33 45.64
N GLY A 297 -0.78 10.00 45.52
CA GLY A 297 -1.76 9.05 46.06
C GLY A 297 -2.92 8.69 45.11
N ALA A 298 -2.85 9.06 43.81
CA ALA A 298 -3.79 8.58 42.80
C ALA A 298 -3.65 7.07 42.57
N ASP A 299 -4.75 6.33 42.73
CA ASP A 299 -4.81 4.88 42.47
C ASP A 299 -5.12 4.62 40.99
N LEU A 300 -4.06 4.46 40.19
CA LEU A 300 -4.14 4.39 38.72
C LEU A 300 -4.25 2.95 38.20
N HIS A 301 -5.44 2.59 37.72
CA HIS A 301 -5.72 1.33 37.05
C HIS A 301 -5.63 1.51 35.54
N VAL A 302 -4.65 0.89 34.89
CA VAL A 302 -4.42 1.02 33.43
C VAL A 302 -4.91 -0.23 32.70
N ILE A 303 -5.71 -0.05 31.64
CA ILE A 303 -6.00 -1.09 30.65
C ILE A 303 -5.68 -0.61 29.23
N THR A 304 -5.37 -1.58 28.36
CA THR A 304 -5.06 -1.35 26.94
C THR A 304 -6.09 -2.09 26.10
N VAL A 305 -6.78 -1.38 25.22
CA VAL A 305 -7.93 -1.87 24.44
C VAL A 305 -7.73 -1.51 22.98
N PRO A 306 -7.33 -2.44 22.09
CA PRO A 306 -7.23 -2.17 20.67
C PRO A 306 -8.58 -1.68 20.11
N ALA A 307 -8.61 -0.42 19.67
CA ALA A 307 -9.79 0.22 19.09
C ALA A 307 -9.44 0.74 17.69
N ASP A 308 -10.34 0.51 16.74
CA ASP A 308 -10.22 1.03 15.38
C ASP A 308 -10.40 2.56 15.36
N SER A 309 -9.65 3.23 14.48
CA SER A 309 -9.79 4.67 14.19
C SER A 309 -10.73 4.93 13.01
N GLY A 310 -10.96 3.95 12.13
CA GLY A 310 -11.90 4.07 11.00
C GLY A 310 -11.48 5.10 9.94
N VAL A 311 -10.20 5.45 9.88
CA VAL A 311 -9.63 6.48 8.98
C VAL A 311 -8.47 5.95 8.12
N GLY A 312 -8.47 4.64 7.84
CA GLY A 312 -7.39 3.95 7.14
C GLY A 312 -6.11 3.75 7.97
N GLU A 313 -5.14 3.04 7.40
CA GLU A 313 -3.81 2.80 8.01
C GLU A 313 -2.93 4.06 8.02
N GLN A 314 -3.16 4.97 7.07
CA GLN A 314 -2.44 6.23 6.92
C GLN A 314 -3.42 7.40 6.90
N PRO A 315 -3.73 8.00 8.05
CA PRO A 315 -4.49 9.24 8.09
C PRO A 315 -3.67 10.37 7.46
N TYR A 316 -4.35 11.24 6.72
CA TYR A 316 -3.85 12.53 6.23
C TYR A 316 -4.65 13.70 6.80
N ASN A 317 -4.00 14.85 7.02
CA ASN A 317 -4.67 16.08 7.45
C ASN A 317 -5.60 15.87 8.68
N GLU A 318 -6.81 16.41 8.64
CA GLU A 318 -7.85 16.30 9.69
C GLU A 318 -8.19 14.85 10.09
N ALA A 319 -7.89 13.85 9.25
CA ALA A 319 -8.10 12.45 9.58
C ALA A 319 -7.24 11.98 10.78
N GLY A 320 -6.13 12.65 11.09
CA GLY A 320 -5.37 12.40 12.31
C GLY A 320 -6.18 12.70 13.58
N SER A 321 -6.83 13.88 13.62
CA SER A 321 -7.72 14.30 14.71
C SER A 321 -8.96 13.42 14.80
N LEU A 322 -9.58 13.09 13.66
CA LEU A 322 -10.73 12.20 13.59
C LEU A 322 -10.37 10.78 14.06
N GLY A 323 -9.21 10.25 13.67
CA GLY A 323 -8.75 8.93 14.09
C GLY A 323 -8.51 8.84 15.59
N ALA A 324 -7.85 9.84 16.18
CA ALA A 324 -7.66 9.94 17.63
C ALA A 324 -9.00 10.02 18.39
N HIS A 325 -9.95 10.84 17.91
CA HIS A 325 -11.31 10.92 18.44
C HIS A 325 -12.03 9.57 18.34
N ASN A 326 -11.99 8.90 17.20
CA ASN A 326 -12.69 7.64 16.97
C ASN A 326 -12.16 6.52 17.87
N ARG A 327 -10.83 6.39 18.06
CA ARG A 327 -10.27 5.42 19.01
C ARG A 327 -10.74 5.68 20.45
N ILE A 328 -10.82 6.94 20.88
CA ILE A 328 -11.34 7.31 22.21
C ILE A 328 -12.82 6.96 22.34
N THR A 329 -13.64 7.35 21.37
CA THR A 329 -15.09 7.09 21.34
C THR A 329 -15.39 5.58 21.34
N ASN A 330 -14.66 4.80 20.53
CA ASN A 330 -14.82 3.35 20.47
C ASN A 330 -14.38 2.67 21.79
N ALA A 331 -13.30 3.15 22.43
CA ALA A 331 -12.87 2.65 23.73
C ALA A 331 -13.86 3.00 24.87
N LEU A 332 -14.42 4.22 24.89
CA LEU A 332 -15.48 4.60 25.82
C LEU A 332 -16.73 3.74 25.64
N ARG A 333 -17.15 3.48 24.39
CA ARG A 333 -18.27 2.57 24.09
C ARG A 333 -17.99 1.13 24.55
N ALA A 334 -16.75 0.64 24.42
CA ALA A 334 -16.34 -0.69 24.89
C ALA A 334 -16.43 -0.85 26.42
N LEU A 335 -16.27 0.23 27.20
CA LEU A 335 -16.40 0.17 28.67
C LEU A 335 -17.80 -0.21 29.16
N HIS A 336 -18.84 -0.09 28.33
CA HIS A 336 -20.20 -0.52 28.69
C HIS A 336 -20.39 -2.04 28.75
N ALA A 337 -19.41 -2.84 28.32
CA ALA A 337 -19.44 -4.29 28.49
C ALA A 337 -19.36 -4.69 29.98
N GLU A 338 -20.09 -5.73 30.37
CA GLU A 338 -20.34 -6.13 31.77
C GLU A 338 -19.04 -6.35 32.58
N ASN A 339 -18.01 -6.94 31.96
CA ASN A 339 -16.69 -7.15 32.58
C ASN A 339 -15.98 -5.82 32.94
N HIS A 340 -16.15 -4.78 32.14
CA HIS A 340 -15.59 -3.45 32.41
C HIS A 340 -16.45 -2.70 33.43
N GLN A 341 -17.78 -2.78 33.33
CA GLN A 341 -18.70 -2.23 34.33
C GLN A 341 -18.46 -2.81 35.74
N GLU A 342 -18.26 -4.13 35.85
CA GLU A 342 -17.89 -4.77 37.10
C GLU A 342 -16.49 -4.31 37.58
N THR A 343 -15.51 -4.22 36.68
CA THR A 343 -14.16 -3.74 37.02
C THR A 343 -14.19 -2.33 37.61
N LEU A 344 -14.93 -1.40 37.01
CA LEU A 344 -15.08 -0.02 37.51
C LEU A 344 -15.62 0.00 38.95
N ARG A 345 -16.65 -0.82 39.23
CA ARG A 345 -17.27 -0.94 40.55
C ARG A 345 -16.35 -1.62 41.58
N LEU A 346 -15.70 -2.73 41.22
CA LEU A 346 -14.85 -3.50 42.14
C LEU A 346 -13.51 -2.80 42.45
N ARG A 347 -13.00 -1.96 41.53
CA ARG A 347 -11.77 -1.16 41.73
C ARG A 347 -12.01 0.20 42.38
N GLY A 348 -13.26 0.54 42.72
CA GLY A 348 -13.58 1.82 43.38
C GLY A 348 -13.26 3.04 42.51
N ILE A 349 -13.49 2.92 41.19
CA ILE A 349 -13.14 3.96 40.22
C ILE A 349 -14.07 5.17 40.39
N GLY A 350 -13.49 6.35 40.63
CA GLY A 350 -14.19 7.63 40.58
C GLY A 350 -14.05 8.30 39.20
N THR A 351 -12.92 8.12 38.51
CA THR A 351 -12.57 8.87 37.30
C THR A 351 -12.22 7.95 36.14
N VAL A 352 -12.81 8.17 34.96
CA VAL A 352 -12.42 7.47 33.71
C VAL A 352 -11.69 8.44 32.79
N ILE A 353 -10.46 8.09 32.40
CA ILE A 353 -9.64 8.83 31.44
C ILE A 353 -9.28 7.91 30.27
N VAL A 354 -9.36 8.42 29.04
CA VAL A 354 -8.93 7.72 27.83
C VAL A 354 -7.89 8.58 27.12
N ALA A 355 -6.74 8.01 26.80
CA ALA A 355 -5.62 8.74 26.18
C ALA A 355 -5.14 8.03 24.92
N SER A 356 -5.15 8.74 23.78
CA SER A 356 -4.85 8.21 22.45
C SER A 356 -3.70 8.96 21.80
N ILE A 357 -2.94 8.25 20.95
CA ILE A 357 -1.92 8.83 20.07
C ILE A 357 -2.18 8.34 18.65
N GLU A 358 -2.57 9.24 17.75
CA GLU A 358 -2.62 8.95 16.31
C GLU A 358 -1.40 9.56 15.61
N SER A 359 -1.01 9.00 14.46
CA SER A 359 0.14 9.47 13.68
C SER A 359 -0.30 9.64 12.24
N TYR A 360 -0.04 10.81 11.65
CA TYR A 360 -0.66 11.22 10.40
C TYR A 360 0.26 12.14 9.59
N ILE A 361 0.00 12.22 8.29
CA ILE A 361 0.75 13.07 7.37
C ILE A 361 -0.07 14.32 7.06
N GLN A 362 0.39 15.48 7.52
CA GLN A 362 -0.15 16.76 7.07
C GLN A 362 0.38 17.07 5.67
N THR A 363 -0.49 17.16 4.67
CA THR A 363 -0.16 17.68 3.32
C THR A 363 -0.60 19.12 3.15
N ASP A 364 -1.69 19.52 3.81
CA ASP A 364 -2.38 20.76 3.52
C ASP A 364 -1.79 21.92 4.33
N TYR A 365 -1.81 23.12 3.77
CA TYR A 365 -1.24 24.37 4.35
C TYR A 365 0.27 24.37 4.65
N LEU A 366 1.01 23.29 4.30
CA LEU A 366 2.45 23.18 4.48
C LEU A 366 3.22 23.19 3.15
N PRO A 367 4.45 23.75 3.10
CA PRO A 367 5.28 23.76 1.89
C PRO A 367 5.93 22.40 1.57
N ARG A 368 5.93 21.47 2.54
CA ARG A 368 6.41 20.09 2.42
C ARG A 368 5.55 19.20 3.33
N PRO A 369 5.09 18.02 2.87
CA PRO A 369 4.36 17.10 3.72
C PRO A 369 5.16 16.74 4.97
N THR A 370 4.47 16.57 6.09
CA THR A 370 5.11 16.37 7.41
C THR A 370 4.36 15.32 8.22
N ASP A 371 5.10 14.37 8.78
CA ASP A 371 4.57 13.39 9.73
C ASP A 371 4.47 14.02 11.12
N TYR A 372 3.27 14.02 11.69
CA TYR A 372 2.96 14.49 13.03
C TYR A 372 2.33 13.39 13.87
N GLY A 373 2.59 13.41 15.17
CA GLY A 373 1.78 12.73 16.17
C GLY A 373 0.74 13.69 16.75
N ILE A 374 -0.51 13.25 16.88
CA ILE A 374 -1.51 13.93 17.70
C ILE A 374 -1.76 13.12 18.97
N VAL A 375 -1.76 13.80 20.11
CA VAL A 375 -2.13 13.26 21.42
C VAL A 375 -3.48 13.83 21.80
N VAL A 376 -4.41 12.99 22.26
CA VAL A 376 -5.70 13.42 22.79
C VAL A 376 -5.96 12.69 24.11
N ILE A 377 -6.29 13.45 25.16
CA ILE A 377 -6.63 12.93 26.49
C ILE A 377 -8.03 13.43 26.88
N ARG A 378 -8.94 12.48 27.10
CA ARG A 378 -10.34 12.73 27.49
C ARG A 378 -10.58 12.21 28.91
N ASN A 379 -10.83 13.10 29.86
CA ASN A 379 -11.49 12.72 31.12
C ASN A 379 -12.99 12.69 30.85
N ALA A 380 -13.57 11.49 30.83
CA ALA A 380 -14.98 11.28 30.56
C ALA A 380 -15.87 11.64 31.76
N THR A 381 -15.36 11.52 33.00
CA THR A 381 -16.09 11.86 34.22
C THR A 381 -16.24 13.37 34.40
N ALA A 382 -15.16 14.13 34.18
CA ALA A 382 -15.13 15.59 34.35
C ALA A 382 -15.46 16.37 33.05
N GLU A 383 -15.80 15.65 31.98
CA GLU A 383 -16.03 16.14 30.61
C GLU A 383 -14.93 17.08 30.05
N LYS A 384 -13.70 17.00 30.55
CA LYS A 384 -12.53 17.77 30.08
C LYS A 384 -11.75 16.99 29.01
N THR A 385 -11.31 17.69 27.98
CA THR A 385 -10.41 17.17 26.94
C THR A 385 -9.19 18.08 26.84
N THR A 386 -7.99 17.50 26.75
CA THR A 386 -6.77 18.21 26.35
C THR A 386 -6.13 17.48 25.17
N ALA A 387 -5.47 18.22 24.27
CA ALA A 387 -4.82 17.66 23.09
C ALA A 387 -3.62 18.51 22.66
N CYS A 388 -2.65 17.89 22.00
CA CYS A 388 -1.50 18.58 21.40
C CYS A 388 -0.99 17.84 20.15
N LEU A 389 -0.26 18.56 19.31
CA LEU A 389 0.58 17.96 18.27
C LEU A 389 2.02 17.83 18.77
N SER A 390 2.72 16.78 18.33
CA SER A 390 4.16 16.67 18.45
C SER A 390 4.88 17.67 17.54
N TRP A 391 6.19 17.80 17.72
CA TRP A 391 7.04 18.22 16.60
C TRP A 391 6.93 17.19 15.47
N GLY A 392 6.94 17.66 14.23
CA GLY A 392 6.81 16.83 13.05
C GLY A 392 8.14 16.62 12.32
N THR A 393 8.23 15.57 11.50
CA THR A 393 9.37 15.36 10.60
C THR A 393 8.89 15.49 9.15
N THR A 394 9.54 16.34 8.35
CA THR A 394 9.18 16.48 6.93
C THR A 394 9.41 15.18 6.16
N VAL A 395 8.77 15.05 5.00
CA VAL A 395 9.02 13.93 4.09
C VAL A 395 9.00 14.37 2.63
N ASP A 396 9.84 13.73 1.81
CA ASP A 396 9.87 13.85 0.36
C ASP A 396 8.47 13.57 -0.24
N PRO A 397 7.83 14.55 -0.91
CA PRO A 397 6.48 14.39 -1.48
C PRO A 397 6.33 13.14 -2.35
N ALA A 398 7.40 12.71 -3.02
CA ALA A 398 7.37 11.52 -3.86
C ALA A 398 7.00 10.23 -3.10
N TYR A 399 7.33 10.11 -1.80
CA TYR A 399 6.88 8.97 -0.99
C TYR A 399 5.41 9.09 -0.54
N VAL A 400 4.92 10.33 -0.37
CA VAL A 400 3.50 10.60 -0.06
C VAL A 400 2.64 10.32 -1.29
N ASP A 401 3.02 10.84 -2.45
CA ASP A 401 2.36 10.54 -3.73
C ASP A 401 2.40 9.05 -4.04
N ARG A 402 3.51 8.37 -3.71
CA ARG A 402 3.63 6.92 -3.83
C ARG A 402 2.65 6.19 -2.92
N ALA A 403 2.57 6.55 -1.63
CA ALA A 403 1.62 5.98 -0.67
C ALA A 403 0.15 6.21 -1.11
N ARG A 404 -0.18 7.41 -1.60
CA ARG A 404 -1.53 7.75 -2.08
C ARG A 404 -1.96 6.98 -3.34
N ARG A 405 -1.02 6.47 -4.16
CA ARG A 405 -1.35 5.55 -5.28
C ARG A 405 -1.90 4.21 -4.81
N PHE A 406 -1.65 3.79 -3.56
CA PHE A 406 -2.24 2.57 -3.02
C PHE A 406 -3.76 2.68 -2.78
N GLY A 407 -4.32 3.88 -2.89
CA GLY A 407 -5.73 4.17 -2.76
C GLY A 407 -6.14 4.41 -1.31
N PHE A 408 -7.45 4.54 -1.13
CA PHE A 408 -8.05 5.04 0.11
C PHE A 408 -9.27 4.23 0.51
N ASP A 409 -9.58 4.24 1.80
CA ASP A 409 -10.78 3.62 2.36
C ASP A 409 -11.94 4.62 2.41
N GLY A 410 -12.47 4.93 1.23
CA GLY A 410 -13.59 5.84 1.03
C GLY A 410 -13.18 7.31 0.87
N ASP A 411 -12.56 7.90 1.90
CA ASP A 411 -12.16 9.31 1.89
C ASP A 411 -10.72 9.51 1.38
N PRO A 412 -10.41 10.53 0.55
CA PRO A 412 -9.05 10.83 0.07
C PRO A 412 -7.99 11.15 1.14
N ASN A 413 -8.38 11.23 2.42
CA ASN A 413 -7.50 11.37 3.58
C ASN A 413 -7.30 10.04 4.36
N PHE A 414 -7.97 8.95 3.98
CA PHE A 414 -7.90 7.65 4.66
C PHE A 414 -7.03 6.66 3.86
N GLY A 415 -5.71 6.82 3.92
CA GLY A 415 -4.77 6.06 3.09
C GLY A 415 -4.63 4.59 3.49
N ARG A 416 -4.52 3.70 2.50
CA ARG A 416 -4.36 2.25 2.70
C ARG A 416 -2.95 1.78 3.05
N VAL A 417 -1.95 2.58 2.74
CA VAL A 417 -0.53 2.25 2.92
C VAL A 417 0.18 3.42 3.56
N THR A 418 0.99 3.15 4.58
CA THR A 418 1.75 4.18 5.29
C THR A 418 2.95 4.66 4.48
N VAL A 419 3.29 5.94 4.66
CA VAL A 419 4.51 6.52 4.06
C VAL A 419 5.76 5.83 4.61
N GLY A 420 5.70 5.32 5.84
CA GLY A 420 6.75 4.50 6.46
C GLY A 420 7.00 3.17 5.75
N LYS A 421 5.94 2.44 5.37
CA LYS A 421 6.05 1.17 4.62
C LYS A 421 6.64 1.40 3.23
N VAL A 422 6.22 2.45 2.54
CA VAL A 422 6.80 2.88 1.25
C VAL A 422 8.28 3.26 1.41
N LEU A 423 8.65 3.99 2.47
CA LEU A 423 10.04 4.34 2.79
C LEU A 423 10.90 3.10 3.03
N ALA A 424 10.46 2.14 3.84
CA ALA A 424 11.19 0.90 4.13
C ALA A 424 11.27 -0.05 2.91
N ALA A 425 10.28 -0.02 2.01
CA ALA A 425 10.35 -0.70 0.73
C ALA A 425 11.42 -0.08 -0.20
N HIS A 426 11.60 1.23 -0.18
CA HIS A 426 12.62 1.91 -0.97
C HIS A 426 14.02 1.90 -0.34
N VAL A 427 14.11 1.78 0.99
CA VAL A 427 15.36 1.86 1.77
C VAL A 427 15.54 0.60 2.64
N PRO A 428 16.31 -0.40 2.18
CA PRO A 428 16.55 -1.62 2.96
C PRO A 428 17.19 -1.34 4.33
N GLY A 429 16.58 -1.87 5.40
CA GLY A 429 17.04 -1.68 6.78
C GLY A 429 16.65 -0.34 7.43
N LEU A 430 15.72 0.41 6.82
CA LEU A 430 14.97 1.46 7.46
C LEU A 430 13.80 0.85 8.26
N ASP A 431 13.47 1.46 9.40
CA ASP A 431 12.31 1.10 10.21
C ASP A 431 11.07 1.82 9.66
N GLU A 432 9.96 1.12 9.44
CA GLU A 432 8.72 1.73 8.91
C GLU A 432 7.91 2.48 9.98
N ALA A 433 8.11 2.17 11.26
CA ALA A 433 7.44 2.80 12.39
C ALA A 433 8.23 3.99 12.95
N ASP A 434 9.56 3.99 12.83
CA ASP A 434 10.45 5.07 13.31
C ASP A 434 11.55 5.46 12.30
N TRP A 435 11.16 5.72 11.05
CA TRP A 435 12.07 6.25 10.02
C TRP A 435 12.60 7.65 10.37
N GLN A 436 11.88 8.39 11.21
CA GLN A 436 12.19 9.73 11.70
C GLN A 436 13.56 9.77 12.39
N ALA A 437 13.91 8.73 13.15
CA ALA A 437 15.22 8.56 13.79
C ALA A 437 16.39 8.60 12.79
N VAL A 438 16.14 8.27 11.53
CA VAL A 438 17.14 8.31 10.44
C VAL A 438 17.03 9.61 9.64
N LEU A 439 15.83 9.93 9.14
CA LEU A 439 15.63 11.03 8.20
C LEU A 439 15.69 12.41 8.86
N GLY A 440 15.09 12.57 10.04
CA GLY A 440 15.13 13.80 10.85
C GLY A 440 16.15 13.76 12.00
N GLY A 441 16.72 12.60 12.30
CA GLY A 441 17.75 12.41 13.34
C GLY A 441 17.23 12.36 14.78
N ARG A 442 15.90 12.21 14.97
CA ARG A 442 15.26 11.99 16.28
C ARG A 442 14.12 10.99 16.14
N SER A 443 13.92 10.15 17.15
CA SER A 443 12.85 9.15 17.13
C SER A 443 11.47 9.81 17.20
N ARG A 444 10.50 9.29 16.43
CA ARG A 444 9.08 9.64 16.54
C ARG A 444 8.59 9.48 17.99
N TYR A 445 9.12 8.50 18.72
CA TYR A 445 8.77 8.22 20.11
C TYR A 445 9.29 9.29 21.08
N GLU A 446 10.44 9.92 20.80
CA GLU A 446 10.90 11.10 21.54
C GLU A 446 10.01 12.32 21.27
N LEU A 447 9.66 12.58 20.01
CA LEU A 447 8.82 13.71 19.61
C LEU A 447 7.41 13.61 20.23
N LEU A 448 6.89 12.38 20.34
CA LEU A 448 5.65 12.07 21.05
C LEU A 448 5.77 12.29 22.57
N LYS A 449 6.86 11.82 23.20
CA LYS A 449 7.08 12.01 24.64
C LYS A 449 7.16 13.50 25.01
N GLU A 450 7.91 14.29 24.23
CA GLU A 450 7.99 15.74 24.41
C GLU A 450 6.66 16.47 24.24
N ALA A 451 5.70 15.92 23.48
CA ALA A 451 4.37 16.50 23.33
C ALA A 451 3.51 16.31 24.59
N ILE A 452 3.62 15.12 25.21
CA ILE A 452 2.83 14.72 26.38
C ILE A 452 3.40 15.33 27.67
N GLU A 453 4.72 15.49 27.76
CA GLU A 453 5.38 16.22 28.85
C GLU A 453 4.96 17.70 28.95
N ARG A 454 4.39 18.26 27.88
CA ARG A 454 3.86 19.63 27.82
C ARG A 454 2.34 19.70 28.00
N LEU A 455 1.65 18.56 28.04
CA LEU A 455 0.19 18.48 28.04
C LEU A 455 -0.33 18.30 29.47
N GLU A 456 -1.17 19.22 29.95
CA GLU A 456 -1.85 19.02 31.23
C GLU A 456 -2.83 17.83 31.13
N ILE A 457 -2.57 16.79 31.90
CA ILE A 457 -3.49 15.65 32.04
C ILE A 457 -4.69 16.09 32.88
N PRO A 458 -5.94 16.02 32.37
CA PRO A 458 -7.12 16.47 33.09
C PRO A 458 -7.53 15.46 34.16
N TRP A 459 -6.78 15.36 35.26
CA TRP A 459 -6.97 14.36 36.31
C TRP A 459 -8.34 14.39 37.00
N GLY A 460 -9.00 15.56 37.04
CA GLY A 460 -10.34 15.71 37.62
C GLY A 460 -10.39 15.55 39.14
N VAL A 461 -9.26 15.74 39.82
CA VAL A 461 -9.13 15.73 41.28
C VAL A 461 -8.81 17.16 41.75
N GLU A 462 -9.64 17.70 42.64
CA GLU A 462 -9.39 18.88 43.47
C GLU A 462 -9.20 18.45 44.93
#